data_AF-A0A2R5EYH3-F1
#
_entry.id   AF-A0A2R5EYH3-F1
#
_cell.length_a   1.000
_cell.length_b   1.000
_cell.length_c   1.000
_cell.angle_alpha   90.00
_cell.angle_beta   90.00
_cell.angle_gamma   90.00
#
_symmetry.space_group_name_H-M   'P 1'
#
loop_
_entity.id
_entity.type
_entity.pdbx_description
1 polymer ?
#
loop_
_entity_poly.entity_id
_entity_poly.type
_entity_poly.pdbx_seq_one_letter_code
_entity_poly.pdbx_strand_id
1 'polypeptide(L)'
;MNKKICTFLIALSVILVGCGKEKIEYFDTSISKIDDEKFYMSCPIDDGPGDDIGYYCAIKIDSEIMFKDIQGNELKHDDYKIGDSVRVVLTEPQILSKKDVILDVREIKRIAASD
;
A
#
# COMPACT_ATOMS: atom_id res chain seq x y z
N MET A 1 43.84 42.29 17.14
CA MET A 1 44.20 41.87 15.77
C MET A 1 43.18 40.83 15.33
N ASN A 2 42.40 41.18 14.31
CA ASN A 2 41.34 40.38 13.72
C ASN A 2 41.88 39.08 13.11
N LYS A 3 41.12 37.98 13.18
CA LYS A 3 40.61 37.28 11.98
C LYS A 3 39.74 36.06 12.33
N LYS A 4 38.47 36.22 11.98
CA LYS A 4 37.53 35.23 11.42
C LYS A 4 38.10 33.83 11.21
N ILE A 5 37.59 32.85 11.95
CA ILE A 5 37.51 31.45 11.50
C ILE A 5 36.15 30.92 11.96
N CYS A 6 35.08 31.35 11.28
CA CYS A 6 33.80 30.64 11.25
C CYS A 6 33.95 29.48 10.26
N THR A 7 34.73 28.47 10.63
CA THR A 7 34.85 27.26 9.83
C THR A 7 33.78 26.29 10.28
N PHE A 8 32.64 26.34 9.58
CA PHE A 8 32.00 25.17 8.99
C PHE A 8 32.12 23.86 9.82
N LEU A 9 31.39 23.78 10.93
CA LEU A 9 31.00 22.49 11.50
C LEU A 9 29.58 22.14 11.01
N ILE A 10 29.46 21.97 9.68
CA ILE A 10 28.40 21.17 9.08
C ILE A 10 28.82 19.71 9.27
N ALA A 11 28.91 19.30 10.54
CA ALA A 11 29.22 17.94 10.92
C ALA A 11 27.91 17.16 10.89
N LEU A 12 27.69 16.53 9.74
CA LEU A 12 27.38 15.12 9.72
C LEU A 12 26.09 14.69 10.45
N SER A 13 24.97 15.36 10.17
CA SER A 13 23.67 14.68 10.23
C SER A 13 23.54 13.79 8.98
N VAL A 14 24.37 12.75 8.90
CA VAL A 14 24.09 11.60 8.04
C VAL A 14 22.85 10.99 8.67
N ILE A 15 21.69 11.37 8.15
CA ILE A 15 20.45 10.71 8.47
C ILE A 15 20.68 9.27 8.04
N LEU A 16 20.92 8.38 9.00
CA LEU A 16 20.79 6.95 8.79
C LEU A 16 19.31 6.73 8.45
N VAL A 17 18.94 6.91 7.18
CA VAL A 17 17.78 6.24 6.62
C VAL A 17 18.14 4.76 6.65
N GLY A 18 17.82 4.12 7.76
CA GLY A 18 17.96 2.68 7.89
C GLY A 18 17.24 2.04 6.72
N CYS A 19 17.96 1.24 5.94
CA CYS A 19 17.39 0.35 4.94
C CYS A 19 16.64 -0.79 5.67
N GLY A 20 15.57 -0.45 6.39
CA GLY A 20 14.62 -1.39 6.94
C GLY A 20 13.42 -1.49 6.00
N LYS A 21 12.81 -2.68 5.92
CA LYS A 21 11.55 -2.83 5.18
C LYS A 21 10.51 -1.87 5.76
N GLU A 22 9.93 -1.05 4.91
CA GLU A 22 8.94 -0.06 5.33
C GLU A 22 7.61 -0.76 5.67
N LYS A 23 6.96 -0.31 6.74
CA LYS A 23 5.60 -0.75 7.05
C LYS A 23 4.65 -0.02 6.13
N ILE A 24 3.82 -0.79 5.43
CA ILE A 24 2.87 -0.27 4.46
C ILE A 24 1.56 0.01 5.21
N GLU A 25 1.05 1.23 5.11
CA GLU A 25 -0.27 1.60 5.63
C GLU A 25 -1.35 1.45 4.56
N TYR A 26 -0.99 1.77 3.31
CA TYR A 26 -1.85 1.63 2.15
C TYR A 26 -1.01 1.42 0.89
N PHE A 27 -1.65 0.92 -0.16
CA PHE A 27 -1.04 0.83 -1.48
C PHE A 27 -2.08 0.94 -2.58
N ASP A 28 -1.63 1.39 -3.75
CA ASP A 28 -2.46 1.55 -4.94
C ASP A 28 -2.20 0.37 -5.89
N THR A 29 -3.28 -0.21 -6.42
CA THR A 29 -3.23 -1.41 -7.27
C THR A 29 -4.49 -1.50 -8.14
N SER A 30 -4.62 -2.55 -8.93
CA SER A 30 -5.82 -2.84 -9.72
C SER A 30 -6.42 -4.19 -9.34
N ILE A 31 -7.75 -4.26 -9.32
CA ILE A 31 -8.46 -5.52 -9.06
C ILE A 31 -8.23 -6.46 -10.22
N SER A 32 -7.61 -7.61 -9.95
CA SER A 32 -7.26 -8.61 -10.96
C SER A 32 -8.31 -9.71 -11.08
N LYS A 33 -8.98 -10.04 -9.96
CA LYS A 33 -10.08 -11.01 -9.92
C LYS A 33 -11.03 -10.67 -8.77
N ILE A 34 -12.31 -10.96 -8.97
CA ILE A 34 -13.35 -10.89 -7.94
C ILE A 34 -14.02 -12.26 -7.87
N ASP A 35 -14.09 -12.82 -6.66
CA ASP A 35 -14.97 -13.93 -6.31
C ASP A 35 -15.93 -13.45 -5.19
N ASP A 36 -16.99 -14.21 -4.90
CA ASP A 36 -18.06 -13.80 -3.97
C ASP A 36 -17.57 -13.34 -2.58
N GLU A 37 -16.42 -13.84 -2.13
CA GLU A 37 -15.86 -13.55 -0.81
C GLU A 37 -14.53 -12.78 -0.86
N LYS A 38 -13.94 -12.55 -2.05
CA LYS A 38 -12.54 -12.08 -2.16
C LYS A 38 -12.28 -11.19 -3.35
N PHE A 39 -11.48 -10.15 -3.11
CA PHE A 39 -10.78 -9.42 -4.16
C PHE A 39 -9.33 -9.86 -4.25
N TYR A 40 -8.84 -10.11 -5.46
CA TYR A 40 -7.45 -10.46 -5.73
C TYR A 40 -6.77 -9.33 -6.48
N MET A 41 -5.56 -8.98 -6.06
CA MET A 41 -4.79 -7.87 -6.64
C MET A 41 -3.30 -8.06 -6.42
N SER A 42 -2.50 -7.30 -7.17
CA SER A 42 -1.05 -7.28 -6.96
C SER A 42 -0.71 -6.53 -5.67
N CYS A 43 0.06 -7.18 -4.80
CA CYS A 43 0.59 -6.61 -3.57
C CYS A 43 2.03 -6.12 -3.77
N PRO A 44 2.40 -4.97 -3.18
CA PRO A 44 3.75 -4.41 -3.24
C PRO A 44 4.67 -5.12 -2.23
N ILE A 45 4.97 -6.40 -2.49
CA ILE A 45 5.89 -7.17 -1.67
C ILE A 45 7.31 -6.85 -2.10
N ASP A 46 8.12 -6.29 -1.20
CA ASP A 46 9.55 -6.10 -1.40
C ASP A 46 10.32 -7.23 -0.72
N ASP A 47 10.75 -8.21 -1.51
CA ASP A 47 11.53 -9.36 -1.05
C ASP A 47 12.97 -9.39 -1.61
N GLY A 48 13.44 -8.27 -2.17
CA GLY A 48 14.80 -8.11 -2.68
C GLY A 48 14.93 -8.36 -4.18
N PRO A 49 16.17 -8.35 -4.72
CA PRO A 49 16.43 -8.48 -6.15
C PRO A 49 16.19 -9.94 -6.57
N GLY A 50 14.96 -10.26 -6.96
CA GLY A 50 14.62 -11.65 -7.26
C GLY A 50 13.39 -11.85 -8.11
N ASP A 51 12.29 -11.16 -7.83
CA ASP A 51 11.01 -11.49 -8.47
C ASP A 51 10.28 -10.24 -8.97
N ASP A 52 10.43 -9.93 -10.27
CA ASP A 52 9.69 -8.89 -10.99
C ASP A 52 8.19 -9.22 -11.18
N ILE A 53 7.72 -10.31 -10.56
CA ILE A 53 6.35 -10.81 -10.66
C ILE A 53 5.61 -10.35 -9.39
N GLY A 54 4.81 -9.30 -9.51
CA GLY A 54 3.94 -8.83 -8.43
C GLY A 54 3.16 -9.99 -7.82
N TYR A 55 3.24 -10.13 -6.49
CA TYR A 55 2.57 -11.21 -5.78
C TYR A 55 1.08 -10.91 -5.64
N TYR A 56 0.23 -11.89 -5.96
CA TYR A 56 -1.19 -11.74 -5.71
C TYR A 56 -1.50 -11.90 -4.23
N CYS A 57 -2.24 -10.96 -3.68
CA CYS A 57 -2.88 -11.05 -2.38
C CYS A 57 -4.40 -11.01 -2.54
N ALA A 58 -5.07 -11.63 -1.58
CA ALA A 58 -6.51 -11.66 -1.45
C ALA A 58 -6.94 -10.76 -0.29
N ILE A 59 -8.03 -10.03 -0.48
CA ILE A 59 -8.73 -9.33 0.58
C ILE A 59 -10.05 -10.05 0.77
N LYS A 60 -10.33 -10.52 1.99
CA LYS A 60 -11.61 -11.12 2.30
C LYS A 60 -12.66 -10.02 2.40
N ILE A 61 -13.75 -10.15 1.67
CA ILE A 61 -14.91 -9.27 1.74
C ILE A 61 -15.70 -9.67 2.98
N ASP A 62 -15.76 -8.80 3.97
CA ASP A 62 -16.63 -8.94 5.12
C ASP A 62 -17.27 -7.58 5.49
N SER A 63 -18.09 -7.58 6.53
CA SER A 63 -18.84 -6.39 6.96
C SER A 63 -17.98 -5.30 7.62
N GLU A 64 -16.71 -5.55 7.90
CA GLU A 64 -15.82 -4.59 8.56
C GLU A 64 -15.13 -3.67 7.53
N ILE A 65 -15.06 -4.10 6.26
CA ILE A 65 -14.45 -3.31 5.18
C ILE A 65 -15.36 -2.18 4.75
N MET A 66 -14.84 -0.95 4.80
CA MET A 66 -15.47 0.21 4.19
C MET A 66 -15.12 0.31 2.71
N PHE A 67 -16.13 0.41 1.86
CA PHE A 67 -15.95 0.63 0.43
C PHE A 67 -16.27 2.08 0.10
N LYS A 68 -15.34 2.81 -0.51
CA LYS A 68 -15.54 4.22 -0.86
C LYS A 68 -14.95 4.60 -2.20
N ASP A 69 -15.31 5.75 -2.75
CA ASP A 69 -14.49 6.38 -3.78
C ASP A 69 -13.37 7.24 -3.15
N ILE A 70 -12.49 7.79 -3.99
CA ILE A 70 -11.40 8.67 -3.53
C ILE A 70 -11.90 9.98 -2.89
N GLN A 71 -13.15 10.38 -3.17
CA GLN A 71 -13.78 11.57 -2.57
C GLN A 71 -14.38 11.26 -1.19
N GLY A 72 -14.45 9.98 -0.81
CA GLY A 72 -14.99 9.52 0.47
C GLY A 72 -16.47 9.19 0.42
N ASN A 73 -17.11 9.16 -0.76
CA ASN A 73 -18.49 8.69 -0.88
C ASN A 73 -18.52 7.17 -0.70
N GLU A 74 -19.51 6.68 0.04
CA GLU A 74 -19.68 5.25 0.26
C GLU A 74 -20.10 4.54 -1.03
N LEU A 75 -19.47 3.40 -1.29
CA LEU A 75 -19.77 2.49 -2.38
C LEU A 75 -20.20 1.14 -1.79
N LYS A 76 -20.79 0.29 -2.61
CA LYS A 76 -20.98 -1.13 -2.31
C LYS A 76 -19.84 -1.94 -2.91
N HIS A 77 -19.60 -3.14 -2.38
CA HIS A 77 -18.62 -4.04 -2.98
C HIS A 77 -18.98 -4.36 -4.45
N ASP A 78 -20.27 -4.47 -4.77
CA ASP A 78 -20.79 -4.72 -6.13
C ASP A 78 -20.49 -3.59 -7.12
N ASP A 79 -20.14 -2.39 -6.64
CA ASP A 79 -19.79 -1.28 -7.51
C ASP A 79 -18.37 -1.42 -8.09
N TYR A 80 -17.55 -2.33 -7.56
CA TYR A 80 -16.18 -2.58 -7.99
C TYR A 80 -16.13 -3.63 -9.09
N LYS A 81 -15.21 -3.44 -10.03
CA LYS A 81 -15.01 -4.35 -11.15
C LYS A 81 -13.55 -4.74 -11.33
N ILE A 82 -13.34 -5.85 -12.02
CA ILE A 82 -12.01 -6.25 -12.49
C ILE A 82 -11.46 -5.13 -13.36
N GLY A 83 -10.24 -4.69 -13.06
CA GLY A 83 -9.55 -3.57 -13.72
C GLY A 83 -9.67 -2.24 -12.98
N ASP A 84 -10.59 -2.09 -12.02
CA ASP A 84 -10.69 -0.87 -11.23
C ASP A 84 -9.37 -0.61 -10.50
N SER A 85 -8.89 0.64 -10.59
CA SER A 85 -7.75 1.10 -9.80
C SER A 85 -8.24 1.47 -8.41
N VAL A 86 -7.63 0.89 -7.38
CA VAL A 86 -8.04 1.02 -5.99
C VAL A 86 -6.86 1.35 -5.08
N ARG A 87 -7.14 2.05 -3.98
CA ARG A 87 -6.27 2.15 -2.82
C ARG A 87 -6.75 1.19 -1.75
N VAL A 88 -5.90 0.29 -1.33
CA VAL A 88 -6.12 -0.64 -0.22
C VAL A 88 -5.53 -0.01 1.03
N VAL A 89 -6.33 0.13 2.09
CA VAL A 89 -5.89 0.67 3.39
C VAL A 89 -5.91 -0.45 4.42
N LEU A 90 -4.74 -0.81 4.93
CA LEU A 90 -4.60 -1.89 5.91
C LEU A 90 -5.18 -1.48 7.26
N THR A 91 -5.64 -2.46 8.03
CA THR A 91 -6.11 -2.22 9.40
C THR A 91 -4.97 -1.69 10.28
N GLU A 92 -3.77 -2.27 10.13
CA GLU A 92 -2.55 -1.82 10.80
C GLU A 92 -1.36 -1.75 9.83
N PRO A 93 -0.43 -0.79 10.02
CA PRO A 93 0.80 -0.73 9.24
C PRO A 93 1.67 -1.99 9.42
N GLN A 94 1.96 -2.69 8.33
CA GLN A 94 2.69 -3.96 8.36
C GLN A 94 3.66 -4.12 7.19
N ILE A 95 4.70 -4.91 7.39
CA ILE A 95 5.62 -5.32 6.32
C ILE A 95 4.94 -6.47 5.59
N LEU A 96 4.63 -6.29 4.31
CA LEU A 96 4.04 -7.34 3.49
C LEU A 96 5.11 -8.35 3.05
N SER A 97 4.78 -9.64 3.16
CA SER A 97 5.64 -10.75 2.76
C SER A 97 4.84 -11.80 1.98
N LYS A 98 5.52 -12.71 1.27
CA LYS A 98 4.84 -13.78 0.49
C LYS A 98 3.93 -14.69 1.32
N LYS A 99 4.06 -14.68 2.65
CA LYS A 99 3.21 -15.46 3.55
C LYS A 99 1.83 -14.79 3.75
N ASP A 100 1.75 -13.49 3.49
CA ASP A 100 0.57 -12.66 3.73
C ASP A 100 -0.30 -12.65 2.48
N VAL A 101 -0.82 -13.83 2.15
CA VAL A 101 -1.68 -14.04 0.97
C VAL A 101 -3.09 -13.50 1.22
N ILE A 102 -3.52 -13.37 2.48
CA ILE A 102 -4.79 -12.75 2.86
C ILE A 102 -4.49 -11.57 3.75
N LEU A 103 -4.99 -10.38 3.37
CA LEU A 103 -4.73 -9.14 4.09
C LEU A 103 -5.96 -8.67 4.87
N ASP A 104 -5.71 -8.19 6.09
CA ASP A 104 -6.67 -7.47 6.90
C ASP A 104 -6.70 -5.99 6.49
N VAL A 105 -7.85 -5.57 5.98
CA VAL A 105 -8.04 -4.28 5.31
C VAL A 105 -9.21 -3.58 5.96
N ARG A 106 -9.05 -2.31 6.31
CA ARG A 106 -10.16 -1.52 6.86
C ARG A 106 -10.99 -0.86 5.77
N GLU A 107 -10.36 -0.51 4.65
CA GLU A 107 -10.98 0.32 3.63
C GLU A 107 -10.39 0.04 2.24
N ILE A 108 -11.26 -0.03 1.24
CA ILE A 108 -10.90 -0.03 -0.17
C ILE A 108 -11.50 1.23 -0.79
N LYS A 109 -10.65 2.03 -1.45
CA LYS A 109 -11.07 3.25 -2.15
C LYS A 109 -10.90 3.10 -3.65
N ARG A 110 -11.97 3.26 -4.43
CA ARG A 110 -11.85 3.35 -5.89
C ARG A 110 -11.21 4.68 -6.31
N ILE A 111 -10.09 4.58 -7.01
CA ILE A 111 -9.35 5.70 -7.61
C ILE A 111 -9.90 5.98 -9.00
N ALA A 112 -10.03 4.93 -9.82
CA ALA A 112 -10.55 5.01 -11.18
C ALA A 112 -11.33 3.73 -11.51
N ALA A 113 -12.45 3.89 -12.20
CA ALA A 113 -13.20 2.76 -12.73
C ALA A 113 -12.50 2.21 -13.99
N SER A 114 -12.61 0.90 -14.17
CA SER A 114 -12.34 0.25 -15.45
C SER A 114 -13.44 0.59 -16.46
N ASP A 115 -13.03 0.79 -17.72
CA ASP A 115 -13.91 1.04 -18.86
C ASP A 115 -14.66 -0.24 -19.31
#